data_AF-A0A6I4M039-F1
#
_entry.id   AF-A0A6I4M039-F1
#
_cell.length_a   1.000
_cell.length_b   1.000
_cell.length_c   1.000
_cell.angle_alpha   90.00
_cell.angle_beta   90.00
_cell.angle_gamma   90.00
#
_symmetry.space_group_name_H-M   'P 1'
#
loop_
_entity.id
_entity.type
_entity.pdbx_description
1 polymer ?
#
loop_
_entity_poly.entity_id
_entity_poly.type
_entity_poly.pdbx_seq_one_letter_code
_entity_poly.pdbx_strand_id
1 'polypeptide(L)'
;MSKKKYSADDLAAVSDNPEWTADDFAKAVPFDQAFPDLAATIRGRGEQKAPTKVSTTIRLSRDVIDHFRTTGTGWQARIDKALKEWIAAH
;
A
#
# COMPACT_ATOMS: atom_id res chain seq x y z
N MET A 1 -18.76 13.74 -7.67
CA MET A 1 -18.06 13.48 -8.95
C MET A 1 -16.60 13.86 -8.77
N SER A 2 -15.68 12.91 -8.91
CA SER A 2 -14.24 13.17 -8.71
C SER A 2 -13.73 14.10 -9.81
N LYS A 3 -13.05 15.19 -9.45
CA LYS A 3 -12.42 16.08 -10.43
C LYS A 3 -11.30 15.29 -11.14
N LYS A 4 -11.18 15.45 -12.46
CA LYS A 4 -10.05 14.89 -13.21
C LYS A 4 -8.76 15.44 -12.61
N LYS A 5 -7.79 14.55 -12.36
CA LYS A 5 -6.51 14.85 -11.71
C LYS A 5 -5.55 15.65 -12.61
N TYR A 6 -5.80 15.67 -13.91
CA TYR A 6 -5.04 16.38 -14.93
C TYR A 6 -6.00 17.20 -15.81
N SER A 7 -5.56 18.41 -16.18
CA SER A 7 -6.25 19.35 -17.07
C SER A 7 -5.94 19.07 -18.56
N ALA A 8 -6.65 19.74 -19.47
CA ALA A 8 -6.35 19.66 -20.90
C ALA A 8 -4.98 20.25 -21.24
N ASP A 9 -4.58 21.30 -20.52
CA ASP A 9 -3.29 21.96 -20.67
C ASP A 9 -2.15 21.02 -20.25
N ASP A 10 -2.34 20.24 -19.18
CA ASP A 10 -1.36 19.22 -18.74
C ASP A 10 -1.12 18.14 -19.82
N LEU A 11 -2.17 17.76 -20.56
CA LEU A 11 -2.07 16.77 -21.63
C LEU A 11 -1.46 17.35 -22.90
N ALA A 12 -1.76 18.61 -23.22
CA ALA A 12 -1.15 19.29 -24.37
C ALA A 12 0.36 19.46 -24.18
N ALA A 13 0.81 19.75 -22.95
CA ALA A 13 2.22 19.97 -22.62
C ALA A 13 3.13 18.73 -22.79
N VAL A 14 2.56 17.53 -22.92
CA VAL A 14 3.30 16.27 -23.12
C VAL A 14 2.97 15.58 -24.45
N SER A 15 2.18 16.24 -25.30
CA SER A 15 1.66 15.65 -26.54
C SER A 15 2.72 15.48 -27.63
N ASP A 16 3.84 16.18 -27.50
CA ASP A 16 5.00 16.16 -28.41
C ASP A 16 6.05 15.09 -28.04
N ASN A 17 5.84 14.34 -26.96
CA ASN A 17 6.79 13.31 -26.55
C ASN A 17 6.85 12.18 -27.59
N PRO A 18 8.03 11.87 -28.16
CA PRO A 18 8.14 10.86 -29.20
C PRO A 18 7.81 9.46 -28.67
N GLU A 19 7.34 8.60 -29.56
CA GLU A 19 7.14 7.18 -29.27
C GLU A 19 8.48 6.49 -29.03
N TRP A 20 8.50 5.53 -28.11
CA TRP A 20 9.69 4.74 -27.82
C TRP A 20 10.04 3.84 -29.02
N THR A 21 11.30 3.88 -29.44
CA THR A 21 11.85 3.02 -30.48
C THR A 21 12.55 1.79 -29.91
N ALA A 22 12.85 0.80 -30.75
CA ALA A 22 13.63 -0.37 -30.33
C ALA A 22 15.04 0.01 -29.81
N ASP A 23 15.64 1.06 -30.36
CA ASP A 23 16.95 1.56 -29.93
C ASP A 23 16.89 2.22 -28.55
N ASP A 24 15.75 2.82 -28.18
CA ASP A 24 15.53 3.39 -26.85
C ASP A 24 15.46 2.28 -25.80
N PHE A 25 14.78 1.18 -26.10
CA PHE A 25 14.77 0.00 -25.24
C PHE A 25 16.15 -0.64 -25.11
N ALA A 26 16.93 -0.69 -26.18
CA ALA A 26 18.29 -1.24 -26.15
C ALA A 26 19.23 -0.43 -25.24
N LYS A 27 18.97 0.87 -25.05
CA LYS A 27 19.73 1.77 -24.18
C LYS A 27 19.16 1.88 -22.76
N ALA A 28 18.01 1.29 -22.49
CA ALA A 28 17.36 1.39 -21.20
C ALA A 28 18.20 0.68 -20.12
N VAL A 29 18.42 1.38 -19.00
CA VAL A 29 19.12 0.83 -17.83
C VAL A 29 18.21 0.88 -16.60
N PRO A 30 18.45 0.02 -15.59
CA PRO A 30 17.77 0.12 -14.30
C PRO A 30 17.83 1.53 -13.69
N PHE A 31 16.79 1.91 -12.94
CA PHE A 31 16.64 3.25 -12.37
C PHE A 31 17.82 3.66 -11.47
N ASP A 32 18.36 2.72 -10.69
CA ASP A 32 19.51 2.93 -9.81
C ASP A 32 20.81 3.20 -10.58
N GLN A 33 20.94 2.68 -11.81
CA GLN A 33 22.05 2.98 -12.71
C GLN A 33 21.84 4.31 -13.44
N ALA A 34 20.62 4.62 -13.86
CA ALA A 34 20.30 5.88 -14.51
C ALA A 34 20.42 7.09 -13.56
N PHE A 35 20.06 6.92 -12.28
CA PHE A 35 19.99 7.99 -11.29
C PHE A 35 20.57 7.57 -9.93
N PRO A 36 21.90 7.36 -9.84
CA PRO A 36 22.54 6.81 -8.64
C PRO A 36 22.34 7.69 -7.39
N ASP A 37 22.44 9.01 -7.53
CA ASP A 37 22.26 9.95 -6.42
C ASP A 37 20.82 9.92 -5.88
N LEU A 38 19.84 9.84 -6.78
CA LEU A 38 18.43 9.78 -6.42
C LEU A 38 18.09 8.44 -5.77
N ALA A 39 18.59 7.33 -6.32
CA ALA A 39 18.42 6.00 -5.75
C ALA A 39 18.98 5.90 -4.33
N ALA A 40 20.10 6.57 -4.03
CA ALA A 40 20.65 6.63 -2.67
C ALA A 40 19.72 7.37 -1.67
N THR A 41 18.90 8.31 -2.15
CA THR A 41 17.96 9.06 -1.31
C THR A 41 16.59 8.38 -1.16
N ILE A 42 16.14 7.64 -2.18
CA ILE A 42 14.84 6.95 -2.17
C ILE A 42 14.97 5.69 -1.33
N ARG A 43 14.61 5.79 -0.06
CA ARG A 43 14.41 4.62 0.79
C ARG A 43 13.10 3.96 0.38
N GLY A 44 13.20 2.76 -0.22
CA GLY A 44 12.04 1.90 -0.39
C GLY A 44 11.33 1.68 0.94
N ARG A 45 10.02 1.40 0.90
CA ARG A 45 9.33 0.91 2.09
C ARG A 45 10.06 -0.35 2.53
N GLY A 46 10.78 -0.25 3.66
CA GLY A 46 11.52 -1.39 4.20
C GLY A 46 10.59 -2.58 4.43
N GLU A 47 11.19 -3.75 4.62
CA GLU A 47 10.45 -4.96 4.99
C GLU A 47 9.45 -4.66 6.11
N GLN A 48 8.29 -5.33 6.07
CA GLN A 48 7.29 -5.21 7.12
C GLN A 48 7.97 -5.46 8.47
N LYS A 49 8.09 -4.42 9.30
CA LYS A 49 8.75 -4.48 10.62
C LYS A 49 8.09 -5.47 11.59
N ALA A 50 6.88 -5.94 11.29
CA ALA A 50 6.14 -6.90 12.07
C ALA A 50 5.72 -8.08 11.18
N PRO A 51 5.63 -9.31 11.72
CA PRO A 51 5.07 -10.44 11.00
C PRO A 51 3.71 -10.09 10.41
N THR A 52 3.51 -10.43 9.15
CA THR A 52 2.23 -10.22 8.47
C THR A 52 1.13 -10.97 9.21
N LYS A 53 0.03 -10.27 9.50
CA LYS A 53 -1.15 -10.92 10.10
C LYS A 53 -1.61 -12.04 9.15
N VAL A 54 -1.81 -13.23 9.69
CA VAL A 54 -2.36 -14.35 8.93
C VAL A 54 -3.86 -14.13 8.76
N SER A 55 -4.32 -14.00 7.52
CA SER A 55 -5.74 -13.96 7.22
C SER A 55 -6.32 -15.37 7.40
N THR A 56 -7.21 -15.53 8.37
CA THR A 56 -7.89 -16.81 8.63
C THR A 56 -9.37 -16.57 8.87
N THR A 57 -10.18 -17.58 8.55
CA THR A 57 -11.63 -17.55 8.77
C THR A 57 -11.93 -18.24 10.10
N ILE A 58 -12.35 -17.47 11.10
CA ILE A 58 -12.85 -17.99 12.38
C ILE A 58 -14.34 -17.70 12.51
N ARG A 59 -15.08 -18.63 13.11
CA ARG A 59 -16.49 -18.40 13.48
C ARG A 59 -16.52 -17.86 14.92
N LEU A 60 -17.09 -16.68 15.08
CA LEU A 60 -17.32 -16.05 16.37
C LEU A 60 -18.82 -15.95 16.61
N SER A 61 -19.23 -15.93 17.87
CA SER A 61 -20.62 -15.74 18.25
C SER A 61 -21.10 -14.33 17.85
N ARG A 62 -22.42 -14.21 17.65
CA ARG A 62 -23.03 -12.99 17.11
C ARG A 62 -22.87 -11.80 18.05
N ASP A 63 -23.05 -12.02 19.34
CA ASP A 63 -22.86 -11.04 20.41
C ASP A 63 -21.45 -10.45 20.44
N VAL A 64 -20.41 -11.27 20.24
CA VAL A 64 -19.01 -10.81 20.18
C VAL A 64 -18.80 -9.90 18.97
N ILE A 65 -19.27 -10.32 17.79
CA ILE A 65 -19.13 -9.52 16.57
C ILE A 65 -19.88 -8.19 16.68
N ASP A 66 -21.13 -8.24 17.17
CA ASP A 66 -21.96 -7.05 17.32
C ASP A 66 -21.32 -6.06 18.30
N HIS A 67 -20.83 -6.53 19.45
CA HIS A 67 -20.12 -5.71 20.42
C HIS A 67 -18.93 -4.97 19.79
N PHE A 68 -18.02 -5.68 19.13
CA PHE A 68 -16.87 -5.03 18.51
C PHE A 68 -17.27 -4.11 17.34
N ARG A 69 -18.25 -4.48 16.51
CA ARG A 69 -18.69 -3.62 15.40
C ARG A 69 -19.25 -2.28 15.86
N THR A 70 -19.91 -2.21 17.01
CA THR A 70 -20.39 -0.93 17.57
C THR A 70 -19.26 0.07 17.85
N THR A 71 -18.04 -0.41 18.07
CA THR A 71 -16.86 0.44 18.31
C THR A 71 -16.35 1.17 17.05
N GLY A 72 -16.96 0.92 15.88
CA GLY A 72 -16.67 1.59 14.63
C GLY A 72 -15.38 1.11 13.95
N THR A 73 -14.76 1.99 13.15
CA THR A 73 -13.54 1.68 12.41
C THR A 73 -12.45 1.13 13.33
N GLY A 74 -11.77 0.07 12.88
CA GLY A 74 -10.73 -0.60 13.66
C GLY A 74 -11.21 -1.70 14.60
N TRP A 75 -12.51 -2.09 14.57
CA TRP A 75 -13.03 -3.16 15.43
C TRP A 75 -12.28 -4.50 15.29
N GLN A 76 -11.79 -4.84 14.10
CA GLN A 76 -10.96 -6.03 13.88
C GLN A 76 -9.61 -5.96 14.60
N ALA A 77 -9.02 -4.76 14.72
CA ALA A 77 -7.80 -4.58 15.50
C ALA A 77 -8.06 -4.67 17.01
N ARG A 78 -9.24 -4.24 17.46
CA ARG A 78 -9.66 -4.34 18.87
C ARG A 78 -9.88 -5.78 19.30
N ILE A 79 -10.53 -6.60 18.46
CA ILE A 79 -10.70 -8.03 18.78
C ILE A 79 -9.37 -8.79 18.78
N ASP A 80 -8.45 -8.49 17.84
CA ASP A 80 -7.08 -9.02 17.85
C ASP A 80 -6.34 -8.65 19.15
N LYS A 81 -6.49 -7.41 19.63
CA LYS A 81 -5.91 -6.98 20.91
C LYS A 81 -6.50 -7.74 22.10
N ALA A 82 -7.82 -7.90 22.17
CA ALA A 82 -8.49 -8.63 23.24
C ALA A 82 -8.04 -10.10 23.30
N LEU A 83 -7.88 -10.75 22.14
CA LEU A 83 -7.37 -12.12 22.07
C LEU A 83 -5.92 -12.21 22.56
N LYS A 84 -5.07 -11.24 22.23
CA LYS A 84 -3.68 -11.19 22.73
C LYS A 84 -3.62 -10.97 24.24
N GLU A 85 -4.45 -10.08 24.78
CA GLU A 85 -4.55 -9.85 26.22
C GLU A 85 -5.02 -11.12 26.94
N TRP A 86 -5.98 -11.85 26.37
CA TRP A 86 -6.43 -13.13 26.93
C TRP A 86 -5.32 -14.19 26.93
N ILE A 87 -4.54 -14.30 25.83
CA ILE A 87 -3.37 -15.21 25.73
C ILE A 87 -2.25 -14.80 26.72
N ALA A 88 -2.07 -13.52 27.01
CA ALA A 88 -1.05 -13.08 27.96
C ALA A 88 -1.45 -13.32 29.42
N ALA A 89 -2.76 -13.42 29.69
CA ALA A 89 -3.31 -13.59 31.03
C ALA A 89 -3.55 -15.06 31.44
N HIS A 90 -3.42 -16.02 30.50
CA HIS A 90 -3.66 -17.45 30.71
C HIS A 90 -2.54 -18.29 30.09
#